data_AF-A0A167VAT2-F1
#
_entry.id   AF-A0A167VAT2-F1
#
_cell.length_a   1.000
_cell.length_b   1.000
_cell.length_c   1.000
_cell.angle_alpha   90.00
_cell.angle_beta   90.00
_cell.angle_gamma   90.00
#
_symmetry.space_group_name_H-M   'P 1'
#
loop_
_entity.id
_entity.type
_entity.pdbx_description
1 polymer ?
#
loop_
_entity_poly.entity_id
_entity_poly.type
_entity_poly.pdbx_seq_one_letter_code
_entity_poly.pdbx_strand_id
1 'polypeptide(L)'
;MSSYKYTVHYCPGKILGNEDLSALKDELRGLGVQCLTPLPNYQVFSDSPNALDDKIIITAHDKTSTLIAFTSAVLIPVEGLQDPIVHTGLTCIAPHARRQNLVVELMMRLFYHHFTLYPRKCGVTTFANVAGSLVSAAIHTHDAFPSPAVAKPSAAHLQVVREISKRHRHKMHISSSAVLDEDTFIFHGAYDAADGQGFVRDLEDKRYWHTNAEMTQYYLGLLGGRGSDAILQVGWLSPEHLRKVLEAKKFEGNAVAEKDAKALRSNL
;
A
#
# COMPACT_ATOMS: atom_id res chain seq x y z
N MET A 1 2.40 19.66 16.60
CA MET A 1 2.41 18.38 15.85
C MET A 1 2.42 17.25 16.87
N SER A 2 1.48 16.31 16.78
CA SER A 2 1.58 15.04 17.53
C SER A 2 2.87 14.35 17.07
N SER A 3 3.88 14.31 17.94
CA SER A 3 5.15 13.66 17.62
C SER A 3 4.95 12.16 17.73
N TYR A 4 4.60 11.51 16.63
CA TYR A 4 4.58 10.06 16.53
C TYR A 4 6.01 9.55 16.38
N LYS A 5 6.33 8.46 17.09
CA LYS A 5 7.57 7.71 16.88
C LYS A 5 7.35 6.73 15.75
N TYR A 6 8.19 6.78 14.73
CA TYR A 6 8.11 5.87 13.59
C TYR A 6 9.21 4.83 13.63
N THR A 7 8.89 3.59 13.29
CA THR A 7 9.87 2.50 13.15
C THR A 7 9.71 1.84 11.79
N VAL A 8 10.84 1.45 11.18
CA VAL A 8 10.88 0.70 9.93
C VAL A 8 11.31 -0.73 10.23
N HIS A 9 10.50 -1.69 9.83
CA HIS A 9 10.81 -3.11 9.92
C HIS A 9 10.98 -3.66 8.51
N TYR A 10 12.23 -3.92 8.12
CA TYR A 10 12.59 -4.49 6.81
C TYR A 10 12.75 -6.00 6.94
N CYS A 11 11.99 -6.77 6.15
CA CYS A 11 11.98 -8.24 6.17
C CYS A 11 11.99 -8.84 7.60
N PRO A 12 11.09 -8.40 8.52
CA PRO A 12 11.22 -8.77 9.94
C PRO A 12 11.17 -10.27 10.19
N GLY A 13 10.48 -11.06 9.35
CA GLY A 13 10.49 -12.53 9.44
C GLY A 13 11.88 -13.17 9.25
N LYS A 14 12.82 -12.45 8.64
CA LYS A 14 14.21 -12.89 8.42
C LYS A 14 15.22 -12.28 9.39
N ILE A 15 14.87 -11.18 10.05
CA ILE A 15 15.82 -10.37 10.84
C ILE A 15 15.52 -10.48 12.34
N LEU A 16 14.26 -10.44 12.74
CA LEU A 16 13.88 -10.46 14.14
C LEU A 16 13.95 -11.87 14.73
N GLY A 17 14.28 -11.96 16.02
CA GLY A 17 14.11 -13.19 16.78
C GLY A 17 12.63 -13.51 17.01
N ASN A 18 12.34 -14.77 17.39
CA ASN A 18 10.96 -15.25 17.54
C ASN A 18 10.12 -14.40 18.51
N GLU A 19 10.70 -13.95 19.62
CA GLU A 19 10.00 -13.13 20.63
C GLU A 19 9.60 -11.76 20.06
N ASP A 20 10.55 -11.03 19.47
CA ASP A 20 10.30 -9.72 18.85
C ASP A 20 9.33 -9.82 17.67
N LEU A 21 9.43 -10.90 16.88
CA LEU A 21 8.54 -11.17 15.76
C LEU A 21 7.11 -11.42 16.24
N SER A 22 6.95 -12.20 17.32
CA SER A 22 5.65 -12.44 17.95
C SER A 22 5.05 -11.15 18.48
N ALA A 23 5.83 -10.36 19.21
CA ALA A 23 5.38 -9.07 19.75
C ALA A 23 4.93 -8.11 18.65
N LEU A 24 5.69 -8.02 17.55
CA LEU A 24 5.30 -7.22 16.38
C LEU A 24 3.99 -7.72 15.76
N LYS A 25 3.80 -9.03 15.60
CA LYS A 25 2.56 -9.60 15.06
C LYS A 25 1.36 -9.30 15.97
N ASP A 26 1.52 -9.46 17.28
CA ASP A 26 0.46 -9.21 18.25
C ASP A 26 0.03 -7.74 18.24
N GLU A 27 1.00 -6.81 18.20
CA GLU A 27 0.73 -5.38 18.13
C GLU A 27 -0.01 -5.00 16.83
N LEU A 28 0.46 -5.50 15.69
CA LEU A 28 -0.16 -5.25 14.38
C LEU A 28 -1.60 -5.79 14.36
N ARG A 29 -1.84 -7.01 14.85
CA ARG A 29 -3.18 -7.61 14.96
C ARG A 29 -4.08 -6.79 15.90
N GLY A 30 -3.54 -6.32 17.03
CA GLY A 30 -4.25 -5.48 18.00
C GLY A 30 -4.77 -4.17 17.40
N LEU A 31 -4.02 -3.54 16.50
CA LEU A 31 -4.54 -2.41 15.72
C LEU A 31 -5.46 -2.85 14.57
N GLY A 32 -5.14 -3.98 13.93
CA GLY A 32 -5.91 -4.55 12.82
C GLY A 32 -7.38 -4.77 13.16
N VAL A 33 -7.67 -5.34 14.33
CA VAL A 33 -9.06 -5.60 14.79
C VAL A 33 -9.89 -4.34 14.99
N GLN A 34 -9.25 -3.18 15.20
CA GLN A 34 -9.92 -1.89 15.31
C GLN A 34 -10.24 -1.29 13.94
N CYS A 35 -9.58 -1.78 12.89
CA CYS A 35 -9.61 -1.21 11.54
C CYS A 35 -10.40 -2.08 10.55
N LEU A 36 -10.42 -3.40 10.75
CA LEU A 36 -11.03 -4.38 9.86
C LEU A 36 -11.95 -5.31 10.64
N THR A 37 -13.12 -5.59 10.09
CA THR A 37 -14.10 -6.50 10.67
C THR A 37 -14.79 -7.27 9.54
N PRO A 38 -14.64 -8.61 9.45
CA PRO A 38 -13.75 -9.44 10.27
C PRO A 38 -12.26 -9.13 10.03
N LEU A 39 -11.38 -9.55 10.94
CA LEU A 39 -9.94 -9.49 10.74
C LEU A 39 -9.54 -10.58 9.71
N PRO A 40 -8.93 -10.22 8.57
CA PRO A 40 -8.58 -11.20 7.54
C PRO A 40 -7.27 -11.92 7.89
N ASN A 41 -7.15 -13.19 7.48
CA ASN A 41 -5.88 -13.92 7.50
C ASN A 41 -4.99 -13.49 6.32
N TYR A 42 -4.46 -12.25 6.39
CA TYR A 42 -3.78 -11.58 5.30
C TYR A 42 -2.52 -10.83 5.74
N GLN A 43 -1.43 -10.95 4.96
CA GLN A 43 -0.13 -10.31 5.20
C GLN A 43 0.31 -10.40 6.67
N VAL A 44 0.36 -9.25 7.36
CA VAL A 44 0.83 -9.11 8.73
C VAL A 44 -0.03 -9.84 9.76
N PHE A 45 -1.26 -10.17 9.39
CA PHE A 45 -2.15 -10.96 10.23
C PHE A 45 -2.02 -12.45 9.96
N SER A 46 -1.24 -12.87 8.96
CA SER A 46 -1.14 -14.27 8.62
C SER A 46 -0.40 -15.06 9.70
N ASP A 47 -0.90 -16.26 9.97
CA ASP A 47 -0.25 -17.21 10.87
C ASP A 47 0.91 -17.95 10.19
N SER A 48 1.13 -17.74 8.88
CA SER A 48 2.26 -18.32 8.17
C SER A 48 3.60 -17.92 8.80
N PRO A 49 4.56 -18.86 8.98
CA PRO A 49 5.86 -18.55 9.57
C PRO A 49 6.67 -17.54 8.75
N ASN A 50 6.46 -17.51 7.43
CA ASN A 50 7.16 -16.61 6.50
C ASN A 50 6.32 -15.39 6.09
N ALA A 51 5.23 -15.09 6.81
CA ALA A 51 4.30 -14.02 6.45
C ALA A 51 4.97 -12.63 6.32
N LEU A 52 6.08 -12.44 7.05
CA LEU A 52 6.80 -11.18 7.18
C LEU A 52 8.17 -11.15 6.47
N ASP A 53 8.49 -12.17 5.69
CA ASP A 53 9.81 -12.38 5.07
C ASP A 53 10.15 -11.41 3.93
N ASP A 54 9.12 -10.81 3.36
CA ASP A 54 9.18 -9.98 2.16
C ASP A 54 8.45 -8.64 2.38
N LYS A 55 8.42 -8.17 3.63
CA LYS A 55 7.67 -6.98 4.02
C LYS A 55 8.58 -5.80 4.30
N ILE A 56 8.06 -4.61 4.00
CA ILE A 56 8.52 -3.37 4.64
C ILE A 56 7.33 -2.86 5.44
N ILE A 57 7.47 -2.84 6.76
CA ILE A 57 6.41 -2.39 7.67
C ILE A 57 6.88 -1.09 8.31
N ILE A 58 6.06 -0.05 8.20
CA ILE A 58 6.25 1.20 8.93
C ILE A 58 5.21 1.25 10.03
N THR A 59 5.64 1.36 11.28
CA THR A 59 4.79 1.55 12.44
C THR A 59 4.88 2.98 12.94
N ALA A 60 3.77 3.49 13.49
CA ALA A 60 3.68 4.78 14.14
C ALA A 60 3.09 4.61 15.53
N HIS A 61 3.84 5.04 16.55
CA HIS A 61 3.45 4.98 17.95
C HIS A 61 3.26 6.39 18.50
N ASP A 62 2.25 6.57 19.35
CA ASP A 62 2.06 7.82 20.07
C ASP A 62 3.03 7.98 21.26
N LYS A 63 2.86 9.05 22.03
CA LYS A 63 3.70 9.34 23.20
C LYS A 63 3.57 8.31 24.33
N THR A 64 2.50 7.52 24.32
CA THR A 64 2.26 6.44 25.28
C THR A 64 2.85 5.11 24.81
N SER A 65 3.53 5.10 23.65
CA SER A 65 4.00 3.89 22.97
C SER A 65 2.86 2.99 22.48
N THR A 66 1.65 3.52 22.29
CA THR A 66 0.56 2.79 21.67
C THR A 66 0.69 2.85 20.15
N LEU A 67 0.59 1.72 19.46
CA LEU A 67 0.55 1.68 18.00
C LEU A 67 -0.75 2.32 17.49
N ILE A 68 -0.62 3.43 16.77
CA ILE A 68 -1.78 4.19 16.25
C ILE A 68 -1.94 4.06 14.73
N ALA A 69 -0.88 3.69 14.01
CA ALA A 69 -0.96 3.41 12.58
C ALA A 69 0.16 2.49 12.11
N PHE A 70 -0.08 1.74 11.05
CA PHE A 70 0.98 1.09 10.29
C PHE A 70 0.65 1.01 8.80
N THR A 71 1.69 0.88 7.98
CA THR A 71 1.58 0.37 6.60
C THR A 71 2.47 -0.86 6.46
N SER A 72 1.96 -1.89 5.79
CA SER A 72 2.66 -3.13 5.47
C SER A 72 2.66 -3.29 3.96
N ALA A 73 3.83 -3.03 3.37
CA ALA A 73 4.06 -3.25 1.95
C ALA A 73 4.73 -4.60 1.71
N VAL A 74 4.49 -5.16 0.53
CA VAL A 74 5.08 -6.43 0.08
C VAL A 74 6.06 -6.17 -1.05
N LEU A 75 7.25 -6.73 -0.94
CA LEU A 75 8.24 -6.78 -2.00
C LEU A 75 7.96 -7.97 -2.90
N ILE A 76 7.64 -7.69 -4.16
CA ILE A 76 7.27 -8.72 -5.13
C ILE A 76 8.34 -8.74 -6.23
N PRO A 77 9.13 -9.82 -6.33
CA PRO A 77 10.00 -9.99 -7.50
C PRO A 77 9.11 -10.20 -8.73
N VAL A 78 9.41 -9.50 -9.81
CA VAL A 78 8.74 -9.69 -11.11
C VAL A 78 9.79 -10.14 -12.11
N GLU A 79 9.55 -11.27 -12.77
CA GLU A 79 10.46 -11.80 -13.78
C GLU A 79 10.74 -10.74 -14.85
N GLY A 80 12.03 -10.49 -15.14
CA GLY A 80 12.48 -9.48 -16.09
C GLY A 80 12.61 -8.06 -15.53
N LEU A 81 12.20 -7.80 -14.29
CA LEU A 81 12.53 -6.57 -13.57
C LEU A 81 13.76 -6.77 -12.67
N GLN A 82 14.59 -5.74 -12.59
CA GLN A 82 15.83 -5.81 -11.83
C GLN A 82 15.61 -5.67 -10.31
N ASP A 83 14.63 -4.85 -9.92
CA ASP A 83 14.25 -4.62 -8.53
C ASP A 83 12.84 -5.15 -8.26
N PRO A 84 12.55 -5.59 -7.02
CA PRO A 84 11.19 -5.94 -6.65
C PRO A 84 10.27 -4.73 -6.75
N ILE A 85 9.04 -4.95 -7.22
CA ILE A 85 7.99 -3.94 -7.10
C ILE A 85 7.52 -3.84 -5.65
N VAL A 86 7.00 -2.68 -5.27
CA VAL A 86 6.43 -2.42 -3.96
C VAL A 86 4.91 -2.47 -4.07
N HIS A 87 4.30 -3.52 -3.53
CA HIS A 87 2.87 -3.57 -3.32
C HIS A 87 2.52 -2.87 -2.01
N THR A 88 1.78 -1.76 -2.05
CA THR A 88 1.47 -0.93 -0.86
C THR A 88 0.60 -1.66 0.17
N GLY A 89 -0.05 -2.75 -0.22
CA GLY A 89 -0.56 -3.75 0.71
C GLY A 89 -1.63 -3.24 1.66
N LEU A 90 -1.35 -3.31 2.96
CA LEU A 90 -2.30 -2.99 4.01
C LEU A 90 -1.87 -1.74 4.77
N THR A 91 -2.78 -0.78 4.93
CA THR A 91 -2.59 0.36 5.81
C THR A 91 -3.72 0.43 6.83
N CYS A 92 -3.37 0.46 8.11
CA CYS A 92 -4.31 0.58 9.23
C CYS A 92 -4.01 1.86 10.01
N ILE A 93 -5.06 2.63 10.31
CA ILE A 93 -5.00 3.82 11.15
C ILE A 93 -6.13 3.73 12.16
N ALA A 94 -5.76 3.83 13.45
CA ALA A 94 -6.68 3.82 14.56
C ALA A 94 -7.83 4.81 14.29
N PRO A 95 -9.11 4.45 14.54
CA PRO A 95 -10.25 5.29 14.19
C PRO A 95 -10.15 6.74 14.69
N HIS A 96 -9.63 6.95 15.90
CA HIS A 96 -9.45 8.27 16.51
C HIS A 96 -8.28 9.09 15.92
N ALA A 97 -7.35 8.45 15.21
CA ALA A 97 -6.17 9.08 14.60
C ALA A 97 -6.32 9.36 13.09
N ARG A 98 -7.48 9.05 12.49
CA ARG A 98 -7.73 9.28 11.06
C ARG A 98 -7.68 10.77 10.71
N ARG A 99 -7.37 11.07 9.43
CA ARG A 99 -7.25 12.43 8.85
C ARG A 99 -6.06 13.28 9.34
N GLN A 100 -5.07 12.66 9.99
CA GLN A 100 -3.86 13.36 10.48
C GLN A 100 -2.64 13.23 9.55
N ASN A 101 -2.84 13.16 8.22
CA ASN A 101 -1.76 12.93 7.22
C ASN A 101 -0.90 11.66 7.41
N LEU A 102 -1.22 10.80 8.39
CA LEU A 102 -0.47 9.60 8.74
C LEU A 102 -0.24 8.65 7.55
N VAL A 103 -1.21 8.47 6.65
CA VAL A 103 -1.01 7.64 5.44
C VAL A 103 0.18 8.15 4.64
N VAL A 104 0.27 9.46 4.43
CA VAL A 104 1.34 10.05 3.62
C VAL A 104 2.67 9.92 4.35
N GLU A 105 2.71 10.16 5.67
CA GLU A 105 3.94 9.96 6.46
C GLU A 105 4.44 8.52 6.43
N LEU A 106 3.55 7.53 6.57
CA LEU A 106 3.89 6.12 6.46
C LEU A 106 4.42 5.78 5.07
N MET A 107 3.74 6.21 4.00
CA MET A 107 4.15 5.93 2.62
C MET A 107 5.50 6.58 2.26
N MET A 108 5.74 7.82 2.70
CA MET A 108 7.02 8.49 2.47
C MET A 108 8.17 7.73 3.12
N ARG A 109 8.01 7.27 4.35
CA ARG A 109 9.03 6.48 5.06
C ARG A 109 9.26 5.13 4.41
N LEU A 110 8.19 4.48 3.98
CA LEU A 110 8.23 3.24 3.22
C LEU A 110 9.09 3.40 1.97
N PHE A 111 8.77 4.39 1.12
CA PHE A 111 9.46 4.58 -0.14
C PHE A 111 10.86 5.16 0.02
N TYR A 112 11.09 6.03 1.02
CA TYR A 112 12.43 6.49 1.36
C TYR A 112 13.32 5.30 1.72
N HIS A 113 12.86 4.43 2.62
CA HIS A 113 13.61 3.24 2.99
C HIS A 113 13.82 2.31 1.78
N HIS A 114 12.79 2.07 0.95
CA HIS A 114 12.94 1.30 -0.28
C HIS A 114 14.04 1.87 -1.18
N PHE A 115 14.09 3.19 -1.41
CA PHE A 115 15.11 3.81 -2.26
C PHE A 115 16.51 3.84 -1.62
N THR A 116 16.64 3.69 -0.30
CA THR A 116 17.98 3.45 0.31
C THR A 116 18.54 2.06 -0.04
N LEU A 117 17.67 1.10 -0.37
CA LEU A 117 18.06 -0.26 -0.75
C LEU A 117 18.14 -0.43 -2.27
N TYR A 118 17.21 0.21 -2.99
CA TYR A 118 17.02 0.11 -4.44
C TYR A 118 16.92 1.52 -5.03
N PRO A 119 18.04 2.20 -5.33
CA PRO A 119 18.06 3.64 -5.66
C PRO A 119 17.60 3.95 -7.10
N ARG A 120 16.61 3.20 -7.61
CA ARG A 120 16.11 3.29 -9.00
C ARG A 120 14.61 3.50 -9.02
N LYS A 121 14.07 3.80 -10.20
CA LYS A 121 12.62 3.82 -10.43
C LYS A 121 12.03 2.45 -10.07
N CYS A 122 11.03 2.43 -9.20
CA CYS A 122 10.36 1.20 -8.77
C CYS A 122 8.92 1.14 -9.30
N GLY A 123 8.46 -0.07 -9.59
CA GLY A 123 7.05 -0.34 -9.82
C GLY A 123 6.31 -0.33 -8.48
N VAL A 124 5.14 0.28 -8.46
CA VAL A 124 4.27 0.36 -7.29
C VAL A 124 2.93 -0.26 -7.65
N THR A 125 2.37 -1.10 -6.77
CA THR A 125 1.01 -1.60 -6.97
C THR A 125 0.14 -1.38 -5.76
N THR A 126 -1.15 -1.15 -6.02
CA THR A 126 -2.20 -1.04 -5.00
C THR A 126 -3.37 -1.92 -5.44
N PHE A 127 -3.86 -2.78 -4.56
CA PHE A 127 -5.01 -3.64 -4.84
C PHE A 127 -6.15 -3.27 -3.89
N ALA A 128 -7.26 -2.75 -4.41
CA ALA A 128 -8.31 -2.21 -3.56
C ALA A 128 -9.71 -2.24 -4.19
N ASN A 129 -10.70 -2.42 -3.31
CA ASN A 129 -12.12 -2.13 -3.54
C ASN A 129 -12.51 -0.73 -2.98
N VAL A 130 -11.52 0.11 -2.68
CA VAL A 130 -11.74 1.42 -2.04
C VAL A 130 -11.24 2.54 -2.94
N ALA A 131 -12.18 3.34 -3.45
CA ALA A 131 -11.88 4.45 -4.36
C ALA A 131 -10.85 5.43 -3.78
N GLY A 132 -10.97 5.80 -2.50
CA GLY A 132 -10.03 6.72 -1.84
C GLY A 132 -8.58 6.24 -1.88
N SER A 133 -8.35 4.94 -1.72
CA SER A 133 -7.02 4.32 -1.81
C SER A 133 -6.46 4.39 -3.23
N LEU A 134 -7.29 4.09 -4.23
CA LEU A 134 -6.90 4.12 -5.65
C LEU A 134 -6.60 5.55 -6.13
N VAL A 135 -7.38 6.53 -5.68
CA VAL A 135 -7.08 7.95 -5.95
C VAL A 135 -5.76 8.35 -5.30
N SER A 136 -5.55 7.98 -4.04
CA SER A 136 -4.31 8.32 -3.33
C SER A 136 -3.09 7.72 -4.01
N ALA A 137 -3.15 6.45 -4.42
CA ALA A 137 -2.06 5.79 -5.13
C ALA A 137 -1.79 6.45 -6.50
N ALA A 138 -2.81 6.76 -7.27
CA ALA A 138 -2.66 7.41 -8.58
C ALA A 138 -2.07 8.83 -8.50
N ILE A 139 -2.41 9.61 -7.45
CA ILE A 139 -1.87 10.97 -7.28
C ILE A 139 -0.37 10.96 -6.93
N HIS A 140 0.09 9.93 -6.21
CA HIS A 140 1.47 9.85 -5.71
C HIS A 140 2.38 8.96 -6.56
N THR A 141 1.90 8.48 -7.72
CA THR A 141 2.68 7.69 -8.66
C THR A 141 2.58 8.29 -10.06
N HIS A 142 3.59 8.02 -10.89
CA HIS A 142 3.56 8.35 -12.31
C HIS A 142 2.92 7.23 -13.11
N ASP A 143 2.37 7.58 -14.27
CA ASP A 143 1.82 6.65 -15.27
C ASP A 143 0.87 5.60 -14.67
N ALA A 144 0.11 5.93 -13.62
CA ALA A 144 -0.74 4.97 -12.94
C ALA A 144 -1.84 4.44 -13.88
N PHE A 145 -2.01 3.12 -13.95
CA PHE A 145 -3.12 2.49 -14.66
C PHE A 145 -3.81 1.44 -13.77
N PRO A 146 -5.14 1.38 -13.76
CA PRO A 146 -6.05 2.32 -14.43
C PRO A 146 -6.03 3.69 -13.75
N SER A 147 -6.14 4.77 -14.54
CA SER A 147 -6.40 6.13 -14.07
C SER A 147 -6.94 7.00 -15.22
N PRO A 148 -7.59 8.14 -14.94
CA PRO A 148 -8.06 9.06 -15.99
C PRO A 148 -6.93 9.59 -16.88
N ALA A 149 -5.70 9.66 -16.37
CA ALA A 149 -4.56 10.20 -17.09
C ALA A 149 -3.91 9.18 -18.05
N VAL A 150 -4.17 7.88 -17.86
CA VAL A 150 -3.58 6.79 -18.64
C VAL A 150 -4.70 5.93 -19.22
N ALA A 151 -5.01 6.16 -20.50
CA ALA A 151 -6.15 5.51 -21.15
C ALA A 151 -5.95 4.00 -21.41
N LYS A 152 -4.70 3.53 -21.55
CA LYS A 152 -4.37 2.13 -21.85
C LYS A 152 -3.10 1.68 -21.12
N PRO A 153 -3.01 0.40 -20.71
CA PRO A 153 -1.82 -0.10 -20.05
C PRO A 153 -0.65 -0.18 -21.03
N SER A 154 0.54 0.18 -20.58
CA SER A 154 1.78 -0.07 -21.33
C SER A 154 2.22 -1.55 -21.21
N ALA A 155 3.20 -1.97 -22.00
CA ALA A 155 3.76 -3.32 -21.88
C ALA A 155 4.29 -3.62 -20.46
N ALA A 156 4.87 -2.62 -19.78
CA ALA A 156 5.36 -2.76 -18.41
C ALA A 156 4.21 -2.98 -17.41
N HIS A 157 3.07 -2.30 -17.60
CA HIS A 157 1.87 -2.53 -16.81
C HIS A 157 1.38 -3.98 -16.96
N LEU A 158 1.27 -4.44 -18.20
CA LEU A 158 0.81 -5.79 -18.53
C LEU A 158 1.74 -6.87 -17.99
N GLN A 159 3.05 -6.65 -18.03
CA GLN A 159 4.03 -7.56 -17.42
C GLN A 159 3.77 -7.72 -15.92
N VAL A 160 3.59 -6.60 -15.20
CA VAL A 160 3.34 -6.62 -13.75
C VAL A 160 2.01 -7.30 -13.41
N VAL A 161 0.91 -6.91 -14.08
CA VAL A 161 -0.42 -7.47 -13.78
C VAL A 161 -0.47 -8.99 -14.05
N ARG A 162 0.15 -9.44 -15.14
CA ARG A 162 0.20 -10.85 -15.52
C ARG A 162 1.02 -11.67 -14.54
N GLU A 163 2.19 -11.18 -14.13
CA GLU A 163 3.02 -11.88 -13.17
C GLU A 163 2.35 -11.97 -11.80
N ILE A 164 1.67 -10.90 -11.35
CA ILE A 164 0.88 -10.93 -10.11
C ILE A 164 -0.26 -11.94 -10.23
N SER A 165 -1.04 -11.87 -11.31
CA SER A 165 -2.16 -12.78 -11.55
C SER A 165 -1.72 -14.24 -11.62
N LYS A 166 -0.55 -14.51 -12.18
CA LYS A 166 -0.03 -15.88 -12.35
C LYS A 166 0.62 -16.43 -11.08
N ARG A 167 1.38 -15.63 -10.33
CA ARG A 167 2.29 -16.13 -9.28
C ARG A 167 2.10 -15.51 -7.90
N HIS A 168 1.52 -14.31 -7.79
CA HIS A 168 1.55 -13.53 -6.55
C HIS A 168 0.19 -13.15 -5.99
N ARG A 169 -0.91 -13.71 -6.51
CA ARG A 169 -2.28 -13.50 -5.98
C ARG A 169 -2.39 -13.64 -4.46
N HIS A 170 -1.77 -14.68 -3.91
CA HIS A 170 -1.77 -14.95 -2.47
C HIS A 170 -1.16 -13.82 -1.63
N LYS A 171 -0.24 -13.01 -2.20
CA LYS A 171 0.38 -11.87 -1.50
C LYS A 171 -0.56 -10.66 -1.36
N MET A 172 -1.65 -10.63 -2.13
CA MET A 172 -2.62 -9.53 -2.20
C MET A 172 -4.04 -9.95 -1.81
N HIS A 173 -4.19 -11.17 -1.27
CA HIS A 173 -5.50 -11.74 -0.93
C HIS A 173 -6.48 -11.85 -2.10
N ILE A 174 -5.95 -12.01 -3.32
CA ILE A 174 -6.78 -12.21 -4.50
C ILE A 174 -7.30 -13.64 -4.49
N SER A 175 -8.61 -13.82 -4.53
CA SER A 175 -9.22 -15.16 -4.64
C SER A 175 -8.64 -15.96 -5.80
N SER A 176 -8.43 -17.25 -5.60
CA SER A 176 -8.00 -18.17 -6.67
C SER A 176 -9.05 -18.27 -7.78
N SER A 177 -10.33 -18.04 -7.47
CA SER A 177 -11.43 -18.01 -8.44
C SER A 177 -11.58 -16.66 -9.16
N ALA A 178 -10.85 -15.62 -8.74
CA ALA A 178 -11.01 -14.30 -9.33
C ALA A 178 -10.55 -14.28 -10.79
N VAL A 179 -11.28 -13.57 -11.65
CA VAL A 179 -10.94 -13.46 -13.08
C VAL A 179 -10.35 -12.08 -13.33
N LEU A 180 -9.12 -12.03 -13.85
CA LEU A 180 -8.50 -10.78 -14.26
C LEU A 180 -9.07 -10.35 -15.63
N ASP A 181 -9.60 -9.14 -15.68
CA ASP A 181 -9.77 -8.38 -16.91
C ASP A 181 -8.46 -7.59 -17.18
N GLU A 182 -7.71 -8.01 -18.21
CA GLU A 182 -6.43 -7.37 -18.56
C GLU A 182 -6.60 -5.98 -19.19
N ASP A 183 -7.78 -5.62 -19.68
CA ASP A 183 -8.01 -4.31 -20.30
C ASP A 183 -8.28 -3.23 -19.24
N THR A 184 -8.79 -3.62 -18.06
CA THR A 184 -9.18 -2.70 -16.99
C THR A 184 -8.42 -2.92 -15.67
N PHE A 185 -7.67 -4.03 -15.58
CA PHE A 185 -6.99 -4.53 -14.38
C PHE A 185 -7.93 -4.79 -13.19
N ILE A 186 -9.18 -5.08 -13.48
CA ILE A 186 -10.17 -5.50 -12.50
C ILE A 186 -10.03 -7.01 -12.27
N PHE A 187 -9.96 -7.41 -11.00
CA PHE A 187 -10.13 -8.80 -10.61
C PHE A 187 -11.59 -9.00 -10.20
N HIS A 188 -12.36 -9.64 -11.07
CA HIS A 188 -13.76 -9.95 -10.79
C HIS A 188 -13.87 -11.04 -9.72
N GLY A 189 -14.71 -10.81 -8.69
CA GLY A 189 -14.85 -11.72 -7.57
C GLY A 189 -13.59 -11.82 -6.69
N ALA A 190 -12.77 -10.77 -6.67
CA ALA A 190 -11.53 -10.72 -5.90
C ALA A 190 -11.72 -11.11 -4.43
N TYR A 191 -12.81 -10.64 -3.82
CA TYR A 191 -13.13 -10.81 -2.41
C TYR A 191 -14.35 -11.71 -2.16
N ASP A 192 -14.70 -12.60 -3.10
CA ASP A 192 -15.80 -13.58 -2.91
C ASP A 192 -15.51 -14.61 -1.80
N ALA A 193 -14.24 -14.85 -1.48
CA ALA A 193 -13.85 -15.74 -0.40
C ALA A 193 -14.18 -15.14 0.98
N ALA A 194 -14.49 -16.00 1.97
CA ALA A 194 -14.86 -15.57 3.32
C ALA A 194 -13.84 -14.61 3.96
N ASP A 195 -12.54 -14.88 3.77
CA ASP A 195 -11.47 -14.03 4.31
C ASP A 195 -11.33 -12.68 3.59
N GLY A 196 -11.97 -12.48 2.44
CA GLY A 196 -11.92 -11.25 1.65
C GLY A 196 -12.91 -10.17 2.12
N GLN A 197 -13.94 -10.55 2.87
CA GLN A 197 -15.03 -9.65 3.28
C GLN A 197 -14.54 -8.45 4.11
N GLY A 198 -13.45 -8.61 4.86
CA GLY A 198 -12.83 -7.53 5.63
C GLY A 198 -12.28 -6.38 4.78
N PHE A 199 -12.16 -6.54 3.45
CA PHE A 199 -11.70 -5.52 2.50
C PHE A 199 -12.81 -4.87 1.68
N VAL A 200 -13.99 -5.50 1.61
CA VAL A 200 -15.14 -4.95 0.90
C VAL A 200 -15.67 -3.75 1.67
N ARG A 201 -15.91 -2.65 0.96
CA ARG A 201 -16.52 -1.45 1.54
C ARG A 201 -17.77 -1.09 0.77
N ASP A 202 -18.70 -0.46 1.47
CA ASP A 202 -19.82 0.20 0.82
C ASP A 202 -19.27 1.33 -0.06
N LEU A 203 -19.50 1.22 -1.38
CA LEU A 203 -19.04 2.19 -2.36
C LEU A 203 -19.74 3.54 -2.20
N GLU A 204 -20.92 3.58 -1.58
CA GLU A 204 -21.66 4.82 -1.30
C GLU A 204 -21.19 5.52 -0.01
N ASP A 205 -20.41 4.83 0.83
CA ASP A 205 -19.89 5.40 2.07
C ASP A 205 -18.76 6.38 1.79
N LYS A 206 -19.13 7.67 1.79
CA LYS A 206 -18.25 8.82 1.55
C LYS A 206 -17.06 8.92 2.52
N ARG A 207 -17.05 8.16 3.64
CA ARG A 207 -15.87 8.07 4.52
C ARG A 207 -14.66 7.46 3.81
N TYR A 208 -14.88 6.67 2.77
CA TYR A 208 -13.85 6.00 1.97
C TYR A 208 -13.54 6.69 0.65
N TRP A 209 -14.12 7.88 0.42
CA TRP A 209 -13.91 8.66 -0.78
C TRP A 209 -12.70 9.59 -0.61
N HIS A 210 -12.02 9.89 -1.72
CA HIS A 210 -11.01 10.94 -1.73
C HIS A 210 -11.68 12.32 -1.89
N THR A 211 -10.98 13.38 -1.49
CA THR A 211 -11.44 14.76 -1.70
C THR A 211 -11.42 15.19 -3.17
N ASN A 212 -10.73 14.44 -4.04
CA ASN A 212 -10.75 14.64 -5.49
C ASN A 212 -11.98 13.90 -6.04
N ALA A 213 -13.06 14.65 -6.27
CA ALA A 213 -14.34 14.10 -6.69
C ALA A 213 -14.27 13.42 -8.05
N GLU A 214 -13.62 14.04 -9.04
CA GLU A 214 -13.52 13.52 -10.41
C GLU A 214 -12.82 12.16 -10.45
N MET A 215 -11.63 12.05 -9.85
CA MET A 215 -10.92 10.77 -9.77
C MET A 215 -11.68 9.74 -8.95
N THR A 216 -12.36 10.17 -7.87
CA THR A 216 -13.19 9.26 -7.07
C THR A 216 -14.31 8.65 -7.92
N GLN A 217 -15.02 9.47 -8.70
CA GLN A 217 -16.09 8.98 -9.58
C GLN A 217 -15.57 8.03 -10.65
N TYR A 218 -14.38 8.28 -11.20
CA TYR A 218 -13.74 7.35 -12.15
C TYR A 218 -13.56 5.95 -11.53
N TYR A 219 -12.96 5.84 -10.34
CA TYR A 219 -12.75 4.53 -9.71
C TYR A 219 -14.05 3.88 -9.21
N LEU A 220 -15.02 4.67 -8.74
CA LEU A 220 -16.35 4.14 -8.41
C LEU A 220 -17.04 3.54 -9.64
N GLY A 221 -16.90 4.18 -10.81
CA GLY A 221 -17.40 3.64 -12.08
C GLY A 221 -16.77 2.30 -12.47
N LEU A 222 -15.47 2.12 -12.19
CA LEU A 222 -14.78 0.84 -12.40
C LEU A 222 -15.17 -0.24 -11.36
N LEU A 223 -15.39 0.15 -10.10
CA LEU A 223 -15.74 -0.77 -9.00
C LEU A 223 -17.22 -1.17 -8.98
N GLY A 224 -18.11 -0.43 -9.65
CA GLY A 224 -19.57 -0.59 -9.61
C GLY A 224 -20.13 -1.91 -10.17
N GLY A 225 -19.28 -2.91 -10.43
CA GLY A 225 -19.66 -4.26 -10.84
C GLY A 225 -20.18 -5.11 -9.67
N ARG A 226 -19.49 -6.22 -9.35
CA ARG A 226 -19.99 -7.24 -8.40
C ARG A 226 -19.87 -6.88 -6.91
N GLY A 227 -19.44 -5.68 -6.55
CA GLY A 227 -19.24 -5.25 -5.15
C GLY A 227 -18.02 -5.91 -4.46
N SER A 228 -17.68 -7.16 -4.81
CA SER A 228 -16.47 -7.88 -4.39
C SER A 228 -15.29 -7.73 -5.36
N ASP A 229 -15.47 -6.99 -6.44
CA ASP A 229 -14.42 -6.69 -7.42
C ASP A 229 -13.38 -5.76 -6.82
N ALA A 230 -12.13 -5.91 -7.24
CA ALA A 230 -11.06 -5.02 -6.83
C ALA A 230 -10.11 -4.70 -7.98
N ILE A 231 -9.55 -3.50 -7.95
CA ILE A 231 -8.69 -2.98 -8.99
C ILE A 231 -7.24 -3.19 -8.56
N LEU A 232 -6.44 -3.80 -9.44
CA LEU A 232 -4.99 -3.83 -9.31
C LEU A 232 -4.39 -2.64 -10.07
N GLN A 233 -4.19 -1.53 -9.37
CA GLN A 233 -3.51 -0.39 -9.95
C GLN A 233 -2.00 -0.61 -9.97
N VAL A 234 -1.36 -0.32 -11.09
CA VAL A 234 0.09 -0.32 -11.27
C VAL A 234 0.52 1.12 -11.56
N GLY A 235 1.56 1.58 -10.87
CA GLY A 235 2.14 2.91 -10.95
C GLY A 235 3.66 2.85 -10.86
N TRP A 236 4.32 3.99 -11.04
CA TRP A 236 5.78 4.08 -10.96
C TRP A 236 6.19 5.20 -10.01
N LEU A 237 7.23 4.95 -9.21
CA LEU A 237 7.81 5.96 -8.34
C LEU A 237 9.33 6.03 -8.57
N SER A 238 9.91 7.22 -8.46
CA SER A 238 11.35 7.42 -8.51
C SER A 238 11.83 8.19 -7.28
N PRO A 239 13.13 8.09 -6.94
CA PRO A 239 13.74 8.94 -5.91
C PRO A 239 13.48 10.44 -6.14
N GLU A 240 13.53 10.88 -7.40
CA GLU A 240 13.25 12.28 -7.76
C GLU A 240 11.80 12.67 -7.49
N HIS A 241 10.83 11.80 -7.81
CA HIS A 241 9.42 12.06 -7.53
C HIS A 241 9.16 12.11 -6.02
N LEU A 242 9.69 11.14 -5.27
CA LEU A 242 9.56 11.13 -3.81
C LEU A 242 10.16 12.41 -3.19
N ARG A 243 11.32 12.86 -3.68
CA ARG A 243 11.92 14.12 -3.26
C ARG A 243 10.97 15.30 -3.48
N LYS A 244 10.34 15.42 -4.66
CA LYS A 244 9.36 16.49 -4.94
C LYS A 244 8.17 16.43 -3.98
N VAL A 245 7.71 15.23 -3.62
CA VAL A 245 6.64 15.05 -2.63
C VAL A 245 7.09 15.53 -1.24
N LEU A 246 8.31 15.17 -0.82
CA LEU A 246 8.87 15.56 0.49
C LEU A 246 9.12 17.08 0.60
N GLU A 247 9.41 17.75 -0.53
CA GLU A 247 9.62 19.20 -0.60
C GLU A 247 8.32 20.01 -0.75
N ALA A 248 7.16 19.34 -0.88
CA ALA A 248 5.88 20.02 -1.03
C ALA A 248 5.55 20.85 0.22
N LYS A 249 4.89 22.01 0.03
CA LYS A 249 4.53 22.97 1.10
C LYS A 249 3.84 22.33 2.32
N LYS A 250 3.08 21.26 2.12
CA LYS A 250 2.42 20.52 3.22
C LYS A 250 3.40 19.88 4.22
N PHE A 251 4.69 19.77 3.88
CA PHE A 251 5.76 19.25 4.73
C PHE A 251 6.81 20.30 5.14
N GLU A 252 6.57 21.57 4.84
CA GLU A 252 7.45 22.65 5.26
C GLU A 252 7.60 22.66 6.79
N GLY A 253 8.84 22.65 7.29
CA GLY A 253 9.14 22.54 8.73
C GLY A 253 9.14 21.11 9.29
N ASN A 254 8.89 20.08 8.46
CA ASN A 254 9.08 18.69 8.87
C ASN A 254 10.55 18.29 8.70
N ALA A 255 11.31 18.31 9.81
CA ALA A 255 12.75 18.02 9.81
C ALA A 255 13.12 16.65 9.21
N VAL A 256 12.24 15.65 9.30
CA VAL A 256 12.47 14.34 8.67
C VAL A 256 12.31 14.45 7.17
N ALA A 257 11.23 15.06 6.69
CA ALA A 257 11.00 15.23 5.26
C ALA A 257 12.13 16.03 4.60
N GLU A 258 12.61 17.09 5.25
CA GLU A 258 13.74 17.90 4.81
C GLU A 258 15.05 17.10 4.75
N LYS A 259 15.34 16.30 5.79
CA LYS A 259 16.51 15.41 5.83
C LYS A 259 16.47 14.38 4.70
N ASP A 260 15.34 13.70 4.55
CA ASP A 260 15.15 12.63 3.58
C ASP A 260 15.21 13.18 2.14
N ALA A 261 14.60 14.35 1.88
CA ALA A 261 14.69 15.04 0.60
C ALA A 261 16.14 15.41 0.24
N LYS A 262 16.92 15.89 1.22
CA LYS A 262 18.35 16.20 1.01
C LYS A 262 19.17 14.95 0.69
N ALA A 263 18.92 13.83 1.37
CA ALA A 263 19.61 12.57 1.11
C ALA A 263 19.28 12.00 -0.28
N LEU A 264 18.04 12.14 -0.75
CA LEU A 264 17.66 11.73 -2.11
C LEU A 264 18.34 12.58 -3.20
N ARG A 265 18.72 13.84 -2.90
CA ARG A 265 19.49 14.68 -3.85
C ARG A 265 20.91 14.19 -4.05
N SER A 266 21.57 13.65 -3.02
CA SER A 266 22.97 13.22 -3.12
C SER A 266 23.16 11.88 -3.82
N ASN A 267 22.07 11.14 -4.05
CA ASN A 267 22.07 9.82 -4.68
C ASN A 267 21.63 9.84 -6.16
N LEU A 268 21.31 11.02 -6.70
CA LEU A 268 20.95 11.29 -8.09
C LEU A 268 22.12 12.00 -8.79
#